data_AF-A0A1G2C6H4-F1
#
_entry.id   AF-A0A1G2C6H4-F1
#
_cell.length_a   1.000
_cell.length_b   1.000
_cell.length_c   1.000
_cell.angle_alpha   90.00
_cell.angle_beta   90.00
_cell.angle_gamma   90.00
#
_symmetry.space_group_name_H-M   'P 1'
#
loop_
_entity.id
_entity.type
_entity.pdbx_description
1 polymer ?
#
loop_
_entity_poly.entity_id
_entity_poly.type
_entity_poly.pdbx_seq_one_letter_code
_entity_poly.pdbx_strand_id
1 'polypeptide(L)'
;MGDREKELTIIIAEGCRISRDMLPHWEYCRNLALRMHRHLGGVSIKFDSISDLFCEFRRHGKFVATIYFHDTAPDELRIRARNFVGELPRTFPLAQAWEKAFLPALASLLFEEQQTLDEVERKLRVALP
;
A
#
# COMPACT_ATOMS: atom_id res chain seq x y z
N MET A 1 1.67 -7.79 27.60
CA MET A 1 2.63 -7.70 26.49
C MET A 1 2.79 -9.10 25.93
N GLY A 2 2.06 -9.43 24.86
CA GLY A 2 2.01 -10.79 24.34
C GLY A 2 1.72 -10.74 22.85
N ASP A 3 2.45 -11.59 22.14
CA ASP A 3 2.41 -11.84 20.70
C ASP A 3 2.97 -10.73 19.81
N ARG A 4 4.26 -10.91 19.51
CA ARG A 4 4.87 -10.79 18.17
C ARG A 4 4.17 -9.78 17.27
N GLU A 5 4.86 -8.68 17.00
CA GLU A 5 4.78 -8.00 15.70
C GLU A 5 4.55 -9.09 14.64
N LYS A 6 3.31 -9.25 14.17
CA LYS A 6 3.01 -10.28 13.19
C LYS A 6 3.87 -9.92 11.98
N GLU A 7 4.71 -10.83 11.53
CA GLU A 7 5.56 -10.54 10.39
C GLU A 7 4.70 -10.05 9.23
N LEU A 8 5.19 -9.05 8.48
CA LEU A 8 4.50 -8.57 7.29
C LEU A 8 4.23 -9.77 6.38
N THR A 9 2.97 -10.04 6.09
CA THR A 9 2.61 -11.07 5.13
C THR A 9 2.89 -10.55 3.72
N ILE A 10 3.85 -11.19 3.04
CA ILE A 10 4.19 -10.93 1.64
C ILE A 10 3.70 -12.13 0.83
N ILE A 11 2.83 -11.87 -0.13
CA ILE A 11 2.27 -12.86 -1.06
C ILE A 11 2.91 -12.61 -2.42
N ILE A 12 3.48 -13.64 -3.03
CA ILE A 12 4.02 -13.58 -4.39
C ILE A 12 3.18 -14.55 -5.22
N ALA A 13 2.51 -14.06 -6.26
CA ALA A 13 1.70 -14.91 -7.14
C ALA A 13 2.56 -15.96 -7.83
N GLU A 14 1.98 -17.12 -8.11
CA GLU A 14 2.66 -18.19 -8.83
C GLU A 14 3.16 -17.69 -10.20
N GLY A 15 4.42 -17.99 -10.54
CA GLY A 15 5.03 -17.55 -11.79
C GLY A 15 5.53 -16.09 -11.79
N CYS A 16 5.29 -15.31 -10.74
CA CYS A 16 5.82 -13.95 -10.62
C CYS A 16 7.36 -13.99 -10.48
N ARG A 17 8.06 -13.24 -11.33
CA ARG A 17 9.52 -13.07 -11.29
C ARG A 17 9.85 -11.59 -11.14
N ILE A 18 10.60 -11.26 -10.10
CA ILE A 18 11.12 -9.90 -9.87
C ILE A 18 12.43 -9.80 -10.65
N SER A 19 12.42 -9.12 -11.79
CA SER A 19 13.67 -8.83 -12.52
C SER A 19 14.52 -7.83 -11.73
N ARG A 20 15.82 -7.75 -12.04
CA ARG A 20 16.73 -6.79 -11.38
C ARG A 20 16.24 -5.34 -11.53
N ASP A 21 15.68 -5.02 -12.68
CA ASP A 21 15.17 -3.69 -13.01
C ASP A 21 13.94 -3.32 -12.15
N MET A 22 13.27 -4.32 -11.56
CA MET A 22 12.10 -4.17 -10.71
C MET A 22 12.43 -4.11 -9.21
N LEU A 23 13.70 -4.33 -8.83
CA LEU A 23 14.13 -4.31 -7.42
C LEU A 23 13.83 -2.99 -6.69
N PRO A 24 14.05 -1.78 -7.28
CA PRO A 24 13.79 -0.53 -6.57
C PRO A 24 12.32 -0.38 -6.16
N HIS A 25 11.42 -0.74 -7.07
CA HIS A 25 9.98 -0.69 -6.82
C HIS A 25 9.57 -1.77 -5.80
N TRP A 26 10.20 -2.95 -5.82
CA TRP A 26 9.95 -4.02 -4.85
C TRP A 26 10.33 -3.56 -3.44
N GLU A 27 11.52 -2.96 -3.31
CA GLU A 27 12.00 -2.39 -2.06
C GLU A 27 11.09 -1.28 -1.56
N TYR A 28 10.65 -0.38 -2.45
CA TYR A 28 9.69 0.66 -2.11
C TYR A 28 8.39 0.06 -1.52
N CYS A 29 7.78 -0.88 -2.23
CA CYS A 29 6.55 -1.54 -1.82
C CYS A 29 6.70 -2.28 -0.48
N ARG A 30 7.78 -3.05 -0.32
CA ARG A 30 8.09 -3.78 0.90
C ARG A 30 8.29 -2.83 2.08
N ASN A 31 9.08 -1.76 1.89
CA ASN A 31 9.37 -0.78 2.94
C ASN A 31 8.10 -0.03 3.36
N LEU A 32 7.27 0.36 2.39
CA LEU A 32 5.99 1.01 2.66
C LEU A 32 5.05 0.09 3.45
N ALA A 33 4.90 -1.17 3.03
CA ALA A 33 4.06 -2.15 3.71
C ALA A 33 4.55 -2.47 5.12
N LEU A 34 5.87 -2.59 5.33
CA LEU A 34 6.46 -2.80 6.65
C LEU A 34 6.10 -1.64 7.60
N ARG A 35 6.21 -0.40 7.12
CA ARG A 35 5.84 0.78 7.90
C ARG A 35 4.36 0.77 8.25
N MET A 36 3.49 0.58 7.25
CA MET A 36 2.06 0.46 7.48
C MET A 36 1.73 -0.66 8.48
N HIS A 37 2.40 -1.82 8.39
CA HIS A 37 2.18 -2.94 9.29
C HIS A 37 2.57 -2.61 10.73
N ARG A 38 3.73 -1.99 10.96
CA ARG A 38 4.20 -1.61 12.30
C ARG A 38 3.21 -0.71 13.03
N HIS A 39 2.55 0.21 12.32
CA HIS A 39 1.65 1.18 12.95
C HIS A 39 0.19 0.75 12.98
N LEU A 40 -0.28 0.05 11.95
CA LEU A 40 -1.71 -0.26 11.78
C LEU A 40 -2.06 -1.70 12.12
N GLY A 41 -1.06 -2.59 12.11
CA GLY A 41 -1.24 -4.04 12.20
C GLY A 41 -2.01 -4.63 11.02
N GLY A 42 -1.82 -5.93 10.79
CA GLY A 42 -2.64 -6.70 9.84
C GLY A 42 -2.52 -6.27 8.37
N VAL A 43 -1.46 -5.54 8.02
CA VAL A 43 -1.15 -5.19 6.65
C VAL A 43 -0.50 -6.37 5.96
N SER A 44 -0.89 -6.63 4.72
CA SER A 44 -0.30 -7.62 3.82
C SER A 44 -0.07 -6.99 2.46
N ILE A 45 0.95 -7.44 1.76
CA ILE A 45 1.25 -7.01 0.40
C ILE A 45 1.26 -8.19 -0.56
N LYS A 46 0.69 -8.03 -1.74
CA LYS A 46 0.69 -9.02 -2.81
C LYS A 46 1.44 -8.48 -4.03
N PHE A 47 2.33 -9.29 -4.57
CA PHE A 47 2.98 -9.07 -5.86
C PHE A 47 2.40 -10.07 -6.86
N ASP A 48 2.07 -9.60 -8.07
CA ASP A 48 1.41 -10.41 -9.10
C ASP A 48 2.07 -10.14 -10.46
N SER A 49 2.01 -11.11 -11.36
CA SER A 49 2.43 -10.96 -12.76
C SER A 49 1.27 -10.67 -13.71
N ILE A 50 0.03 -10.74 -13.22
CA ILE A 50 -1.17 -10.51 -14.04
C ILE A 50 -1.47 -9.01 -14.10
N SER A 51 -1.54 -8.50 -15.35
CA SER A 51 -2.05 -7.18 -15.74
C SER A 51 -1.48 -6.01 -14.91
N ASP A 52 -0.25 -5.62 -15.22
CA ASP A 52 0.25 -4.27 -14.91
C ASP A 52 0.41 -3.94 -13.42
N LEU A 53 0.16 -4.91 -12.54
CA LEU A 53 0.22 -4.80 -11.09
C LEU A 53 1.65 -4.95 -10.58
N PHE A 54 2.16 -3.90 -9.95
CA PHE A 54 3.45 -3.95 -9.27
C PHE A 54 3.27 -4.53 -7.86
N CYS A 55 2.41 -3.93 -7.05
CA CYS A 55 2.12 -4.43 -5.71
C CYS A 55 0.74 -3.96 -5.20
N GLU A 56 0.02 -4.83 -4.51
CA GLU A 56 -1.29 -4.57 -3.92
C GLU A 56 -1.19 -4.61 -2.39
N PHE A 57 -1.64 -3.53 -1.76
CA PHE A 57 -1.68 -3.37 -0.33
C PHE A 57 -3.06 -3.70 0.19
N ARG A 58 -3.11 -4.54 1.22
CA ARG A 58 -4.33 -4.89 1.95
C ARG A 58 -4.13 -4.74 3.44
N ARG A 59 -5.23 -4.48 4.15
CA ARG A 59 -5.28 -4.54 5.61
C ARG A 59 -6.44 -5.42 6.05
N HIS A 60 -6.15 -6.44 6.87
CA HIS A 60 -7.09 -7.49 7.25
C HIS A 60 -7.88 -8.07 6.05
N GLY A 61 -7.17 -8.26 4.92
CA GLY A 61 -7.76 -8.79 3.68
C GLY A 61 -8.51 -7.77 2.82
N LYS A 62 -8.79 -6.56 3.33
CA LYS A 62 -9.46 -5.49 2.59
C LYS A 62 -8.48 -4.67 1.76
N PHE A 63 -8.89 -4.31 0.55
CA PHE A 63 -8.09 -3.53 -0.40
C PHE A 63 -7.82 -2.11 0.11
N VAL A 64 -6.55 -1.67 0.01
CA VAL A 64 -6.12 -0.30 0.29
C VAL A 64 -5.74 0.41 -1.00
N ALA A 65 -4.73 -0.10 -1.70
CA ALA A 65 -4.23 0.47 -2.95
C ALA A 65 -3.42 -0.54 -3.76
N THR A 66 -3.31 -0.29 -5.07
CA THR A 66 -2.43 -1.01 -6.00
C THR A 66 -1.52 -0.01 -6.69
N ILE A 67 -0.22 -0.32 -6.74
CA ILE A 67 0.76 0.35 -7.60
C ILE A 67 0.90 -0.43 -8.90
N TYR A 68 0.94 0.26 -10.04
CA TYR A 68 1.08 -0.30 -11.38
C TYR A 68 2.46 0.02 -11.99
N PHE A 69 2.94 -0.84 -12.89
CA PHE A 69 4.29 -0.78 -13.48
C PHE A 69 4.39 -0.14 -14.86
N HIS A 70 3.27 0.33 -15.43
CA HIS A 70 3.24 0.88 -16.80
C HIS A 70 2.87 2.36 -16.85
N ASP A 71 3.46 3.03 -17.85
CA ASP A 71 3.24 4.43 -18.22
C ASP A 71 3.55 5.44 -17.09
N THR A 72 4.67 5.26 -16.38
CA THR A 72 5.12 6.20 -15.34
C THR A 72 6.55 6.64 -15.54
N ALA A 73 6.82 7.92 -15.25
CA ALA A 73 8.18 8.41 -15.16
C ALA A 73 8.94 7.77 -13.97
N PRO A 74 10.29 7.80 -13.94
CA PRO A 74 11.09 7.17 -12.89
C PRO A 74 10.81 7.64 -11.46
N ASP A 75 10.26 8.84 -11.28
CA ASP A 75 9.92 9.46 -10.01
C ASP A 75 8.41 9.52 -9.75
N GLU A 76 7.63 8.73 -10.47
CA GLU A 76 6.18 8.68 -10.37
C GLU A 76 5.67 7.27 -10.08
N LEU A 77 4.52 7.22 -9.42
CA LEU A 77 3.77 5.99 -9.16
C LEU A 77 2.37 6.13 -9.71
N ARG A 78 1.94 5.13 -10.47
CA ARG A 78 0.56 4.98 -10.91
C ARG A 78 -0.19 4.12 -9.91
N ILE A 79 -1.18 4.72 -9.25
CA ILE A 79 -1.84 4.16 -8.08
C ILE A 79 -3.34 4.11 -8.29
N ARG A 80 -3.94 2.94 -8.06
CA ARG A 80 -5.38 2.81 -7.80
C ARG A 80 -5.59 2.67 -6.31
N ALA A 81 -6.25 3.64 -5.69
CA ALA A 81 -6.56 3.62 -4.27
C ALA A 81 -8.05 3.34 -4.05
N ARG A 82 -8.41 2.73 -2.91
CA ARG A 82 -9.81 2.36 -2.61
C ARG A 82 -10.78 3.54 -2.60
N ASN A 83 -10.29 4.74 -2.26
CA ASN A 83 -11.08 5.96 -2.16
C ASN A 83 -11.26 6.68 -3.51
N PHE A 84 -10.69 6.15 -4.60
CA PHE A 84 -10.93 6.65 -5.96
C PHE A 84 -12.17 5.94 -6.52
N VAL A 85 -13.33 6.59 -6.44
CA VAL A 85 -14.61 6.05 -6.91
C VAL A 85 -14.61 6.01 -8.44
N GLY A 86 -14.73 4.81 -9.02
CA GLY A 86 -14.95 4.62 -10.47
C GLY A 86 -13.77 4.96 -11.38
N GLU A 87 -12.59 5.29 -10.84
CA GLU A 87 -11.50 5.85 -11.62
C GLU A 87 -10.36 4.87 -11.92
N LEU A 88 -9.84 5.04 -13.13
CA LEU A 88 -8.58 4.47 -13.59
C LEU A 88 -7.43 4.83 -12.62
N PRO A 89 -6.35 4.04 -12.58
CA PRO A 89 -5.17 4.39 -11.78
C PRO A 89 -4.68 5.82 -12.09
N ARG A 90 -4.39 6.60 -11.05
CA ARG A 90 -3.87 7.98 -11.16
C ARG A 90 -2.37 8.01 -10.93
N THR A 91 -1.66 8.91 -11.59
CA THR A 91 -0.21 9.07 -11.43
C THR A 91 0.10 10.14 -10.39
N PHE A 92 1.05 9.85 -9.50
CA PHE A 92 1.52 10.75 -8.45
C PHE A 92 3.05 10.78 -8.44
N PRO A 93 3.68 11.93 -8.17
CA PRO A 93 5.10 11.95 -7.79
C PRO A 93 5.33 11.04 -6.58
N LEU A 94 6.43 10.28 -6.58
CA LEU A 94 6.81 9.32 -5.55
C LEU A 94 6.74 9.93 -4.14
N ALA A 95 7.24 11.17 -4.00
CA ALA A 95 7.24 11.93 -2.75
C ALA A 95 5.83 12.26 -2.23
N GLN A 96 4.84 12.34 -3.12
CA GLN A 96 3.45 12.71 -2.77
C GLN A 96 2.51 11.49 -2.71
N ALA A 97 2.93 10.33 -3.22
CA ALA A 97 2.12 9.12 -3.29
C ALA A 97 1.53 8.72 -1.92
N TRP A 98 2.32 8.87 -0.85
CA TRP A 98 1.85 8.58 0.50
C TRP A 98 0.68 9.47 0.91
N GLU A 99 0.88 10.80 0.88
CA GLU A 99 -0.08 11.78 1.36
C GLU A 99 -1.32 11.85 0.47
N LYS A 100 -1.16 11.69 -0.84
CA LYS A 100 -2.25 11.90 -1.82
C LYS A 100 -3.02 10.65 -2.19
N ALA A 101 -2.44 9.46 -2.01
CA ALA A 101 -3.10 8.20 -2.37
C ALA A 101 -3.26 7.25 -1.18
N PHE A 102 -2.18 6.90 -0.49
CA PHE A 102 -2.23 5.88 0.57
C PHE A 102 -2.92 6.35 1.84
N LEU A 103 -2.60 7.55 2.32
CA LEU A 103 -3.15 8.08 3.57
C LEU A 103 -4.68 8.25 3.49
N PRO A 104 -5.27 8.85 2.44
CA PRO A 104 -6.72 8.92 2.30
C PRO A 104 -7.39 7.55 2.15
N ALA A 105 -6.73 6.61 1.46
CA ALA A 105 -7.21 5.23 1.35
C ALA A 105 -7.29 4.54 2.71
N LEU A 106 -6.21 4.63 3.49
CA LEU A 106 -6.15 4.07 4.83
C LEU A 106 -7.17 4.73 5.77
N ALA A 107 -7.31 6.06 5.73
CA ALA A 107 -8.30 6.76 6.54
C ALA A 107 -9.71 6.28 6.23
N SER A 108 -10.06 6.22 4.94
CA SER A 108 -11.35 5.68 4.48
C SER A 108 -11.59 4.25 5.00
N LEU A 109 -10.56 3.40 5.02
CA LEU A 109 -10.70 2.03 5.51
C LEU A 109 -10.90 1.96 7.02
N LEU A 110 -10.14 2.74 7.78
CA LEU A 110 -10.24 2.75 9.24
C LEU A 110 -11.59 3.32 9.72
N PHE A 111 -12.16 4.30 9.00
CA PHE A 111 -13.52 4.78 9.26
C PHE A 111 -14.59 3.71 9.05
N GLU A 112 -14.48 2.92 7.98
CA GLU A 112 -15.40 1.80 7.75
C GLU A 112 -15.28 0.70 8.80
N GLU A 113 -14.13 0.57 9.45
CA GLU A 113 -13.91 -0.32 10.58
C GLU A 113 -14.43 0.25 11.90
N GLN A 114 -15.23 1.31 11.86
CA GLN A 114 -15.88 1.95 13.01
C GLN A 114 -14.88 2.50 14.05
N GLN A 115 -13.68 2.86 13.63
CA GLN A 115 -12.73 3.57 14.50
C GLN A 115 -13.14 5.05 14.60
N THR A 116 -12.91 5.66 15.75
CA THR A 116 -13.21 7.08 15.94
C THR A 116 -12.24 7.96 15.14
N LEU A 117 -12.65 9.20 14.82
CA LEU A 117 -11.78 10.20 14.18
C LEU A 117 -10.43 10.33 14.88
N ASP A 118 -10.43 10.45 16.21
CA ASP A 118 -9.21 10.56 17.03
C ASP A 118 -8.30 9.33 16.93
N GLU A 119 -8.88 8.13 16.83
CA GLU A 119 -8.12 6.89 16.67
C GLU A 119 -7.47 6.78 15.29
N VAL A 120 -8.21 7.19 14.25
CA VAL A 120 -7.72 7.24 12.88
C VAL A 120 -6.57 8.26 12.78
N GLU A 121 -6.78 9.47 13.29
CA GLU A 121 -5.75 10.51 13.29
C GLU A 121 -4.50 10.06 14.06
N ARG A 122 -4.65 9.48 15.25
CA ARG A 122 -3.52 8.97 16.03
C ARG A 122 -2.74 7.89 15.28
N LYS A 123 -3.42 6.95 14.63
CA LYS A 123 -2.78 5.86 13.88
C LYS A 123 -2.07 6.36 12.62
N LEU A 124 -2.64 7.34 11.93
CA LEU A 124 -2.09 7.87 10.68
C LEU A 124 -1.00 8.92 10.91
N ARG A 125 -1.08 9.73 11.97
CA ARG A 125 -0.07 10.75 12.32
C ARG A 125 1.29 10.15 12.68
N VAL A 126 1.30 8.93 13.23
CA VAL A 126 2.53 8.20 13.59
C VAL A 126 3.07 7.39 12.41
N ALA A 127 2.25 7.14 11.39
CA ALA A 127 2.64 6.40 10.19
C ALA A 127 3.30 7.27 9.10
N LEU A 128 3.55 8.55 9.37
CA LEU A 128 4.18 9.49 8.43
C LEU A 128 5.68 9.15 8.20
N PRO A 129 6.20 9.34 6.97
CA PRO A 129 7.64 9.46 6.73
C PRO A 129 8.23 10.74 7.34
#